data_AF-A0A9X1YTQ5-F1
#
_entry.id   AF-A0A9X1YTQ5-F1
#
_cell.length_a   1.000
_cell.length_b   1.000
_cell.length_c   1.000
_cell.angle_alpha   90.00
_cell.angle_beta   90.00
_cell.angle_gamma   90.00
#
_symmetry.space_group_name_H-M   'P 1'
#
loop_
_entity.id
_entity.type
_entity.pdbx_description
1 polymer ?
#
loop_
_entity_poly.entity_id
_entity_poly.type
_entity_poly.pdbx_seq_one_letter_code
_entity_poly.pdbx_strand_id
1 'polypeptide(L)' 'MPIRTIVLAKDAREDWCIGLQCPCGCGRTIELLVIDEAKPRWDYSINADGYPSLHPSVWLNNGCRSHFWLKNGRIHWC' A
#
# COMPACT_ATOMS: atom_id res chain seq x y z
N MET A 1 -13.59 -4.03 -2.66
CA MET A 1 -12.76 -4.12 -1.45
C MET A 1 -13.17 -2.99 -0.50
N PRO A 2 -13.36 -3.23 0.81
CA PRO A 2 -13.71 -2.16 1.75
C PRO A 2 -12.59 -1.11 1.87
N ILE A 3 -12.94 0.15 2.15
CA ILE A 3 -11.99 1.27 2.12
C ILE A 3 -10.85 1.16 3.16
N ARG A 4 -11.08 0.44 4.26
CA ARG A 4 -10.11 0.25 5.35
C ARG A 4 -9.35 -1.08 5.26
N THR A 5 -9.55 -1.84 4.19
CA THR A 5 -8.90 -3.14 4.02
C THR A 5 -7.60 -2.97 3.25
N ILE A 6 -6.56 -3.59 3.79
CA ILE A 6 -5.23 -3.71 3.17
C ILE A 6 -4.97 -5.19 3.01
N VAL A 7 -4.58 -5.60 1.81
CA VAL A 7 -4.38 -7.00 1.43
C VAL A 7 -2.94 -7.19 0.98
N LEU A 8 -2.26 -8.21 1.49
CA LEU A 8 -1.00 -8.68 0.96
C LEU A 8 -1.28 -9.88 0.05
N ALA A 9 -1.04 -9.72 -1.25
CA ALA A 9 -1.11 -10.82 -2.20
C ALA A 9 0.21 -11.61 -2.15
N LYS A 10 0.10 -12.93 -2.03
CA LYS A 10 1.23 -13.86 -2.01
C LYS A 10 1.07 -14.92 -3.10
N ASP A 11 2.18 -15.33 -3.70
CA ASP A 11 2.25 -16.55 -4.52
C ASP A 11 3.33 -17.46 -3.93
N ALA A 12 2.93 -18.67 -3.56
CA ALA A 12 3.75 -19.61 -2.78
C ALA A 12 4.41 -18.96 -1.54
N ARG A 13 5.69 -18.55 -1.65
CA ARG A 13 6.49 -17.92 -0.58
C ARG A 13 6.85 -16.46 -0.87
N GLU A 14 6.45 -15.93 -2.02
CA GLU A 14 6.78 -14.58 -2.46
C GLU A 14 5.63 -13.63 -2.18
N ASP A 15 5.98 -12.46 -1.66
CA ASP A 15 5.07 -11.35 -1.48
C ASP A 15 5.04 -10.52 -2.76
N TRP A 16 3.88 -10.43 -3.41
CA TRP A 16 3.76 -9.84 -4.74
C TRP A 16 3.39 -8.37 -4.70
N CYS A 17 2.27 -8.06 -4.06
CA CYS A 17 1.79 -6.69 -3.95
C CYS A 17 0.95 -6.46 -2.70
N ILE A 18 0.86 -5.21 -2.31
CA ILE A 18 -0.10 -4.71 -1.33
C ILE A 18 -1.23 -4.00 -2.06
N GLY A 19 -2.44 -4.50 -1.89
CA GLY A 19 -3.68 -3.94 -2.40
C GLY A 19 -4.42 -3.12 -1.35
N LEU A 20 -4.85 -1.91 -1.71
CA LEU A 20 -5.73 -1.06 -0.88
C LEU A 20 -6.64 -0.18 -1.74
N GLN A 21 -7.79 0.23 -1.22
CA GLN A 21 -8.56 1.28 -1.89
C GLN A 21 -7.90 2.64 -1.62
N CYS A 22 -7.95 3.52 -2.62
CA CYS A 22 -7.38 4.84 -2.51
C CYS A 22 -8.03 5.60 -1.35
N PRO A 23 -7.24 6.03 -0.34
CA PRO A 23 -7.78 6.60 0.88
C PRO A 23 -8.45 7.97 0.67
N CYS A 24 -8.33 8.58 -0.51
CA CYS A 24 -9.06 9.80 -0.84
C CYS A 24 -10.55 9.57 -1.13
N GLY A 25 -11.00 8.31 -1.22
CA GLY A 25 -12.40 7.97 -1.44
C GLY A 25 -12.82 7.93 -2.92
N CYS A 26 -11.89 8.08 -3.87
CA CYS A 26 -12.22 8.02 -5.31
C CYS A 26 -12.61 6.62 -5.83
N GLY A 27 -12.61 5.60 -4.97
CA GLY A 27 -13.03 4.23 -5.29
C GLY A 27 -12.00 3.38 -6.03
N ARG A 28 -10.89 3.97 -6.50
CA ARG A 28 -9.80 3.24 -7.18
C ARG A 28 -9.12 2.24 -6.23
N THR A 29 -8.87 1.03 -6.70
CA THR A 29 -7.92 0.10 -6.07
C THR A 29 -6.49 0.45 -6.49
N ILE A 30 -5.59 0.53 -5.53
CA ILE A 30 -4.14 0.72 -5.70
C ILE A 30 -3.48 -0.64 -5.45
N GLU A 31 -2.58 -1.02 -6.34
CA GLU A 31 -1.69 -2.17 -6.16
C GLU A 31 -0.26 -1.66 -6.12
N LEU A 32 0.45 -1.97 -5.03
CA LEU A 32 1.82 -1.56 -4.80
C LEU A 32 2.69 -2.81 -4.83
N LEU A 33 3.55 -2.92 -5.83
CA LEU A 33 4.46 -4.06 -5.95
C LEU A 33 5.44 -4.07 -4.78
N VAL A 34 5.58 -5.23 -4.13
CA VAL A 34 6.52 -5.46 -3.02
C VAL A 34 7.54 -6.57 -3.34
N ILE A 35 7.37 -7.24 -4.48
CA ILE A 35 8.30 -8.25 -4.99
C ILE A 35 9.67 -7.61 -5.29
N ASP A 36 10.75 -8.36 -5.05
CA ASP A 36 12.12 -7.84 -5.03
C ASP A 36 12.57 -7.22 -6.36
N GLU A 37 12.13 -7.79 -7.48
CA GLU A 37 12.50 -7.38 -8.84
C GLU A 37 11.78 -6.12 -9.33
N ALA A 38 10.73 -5.68 -8.65
CA ALA A 38 9.89 -4.57 -9.11
C ALA A 38 10.59 -3.20 -9.03
N LYS A 39 10.27 -2.32 -9.98
CA LYS A 39 10.70 -0.91 -10.00
C LYS A 39 9.57 -0.03 -10.57
N PRO A 40 8.96 0.88 -9.78
CA PRO A 40 9.16 1.09 -8.36
C PRO A 40 8.68 -0.10 -7.51
N ARG A 41 9.26 -0.25 -6.31
CA ARG A 41 8.84 -1.21 -5.29
C ARG A 41 8.58 -0.53 -3.96
N TRP A 42 7.76 -1.16 -3.13
CA TRP A 42 7.53 -0.77 -1.75
C TRP A 42 7.99 -1.87 -0.82
N ASP A 43 8.74 -1.47 0.21
CA ASP A 43 8.98 -2.27 1.39
C ASP A 43 7.82 -2.08 2.37
N TYR A 44 7.56 -3.09 3.20
CA TYR A 44 6.54 -3.00 4.24
C TYR A 44 7.04 -3.62 5.54
N SER A 45 6.45 -3.18 6.65
CA SER A 45 6.69 -3.76 7.97
C SER A 45 5.39 -3.86 8.75
N ILE A 46 5.30 -4.86 9.63
CA ILE A 46 4.17 -5.04 10.52
C ILE A 46 4.66 -4.80 11.95
N ASN A 47 3.98 -3.91 12.68
CA ASN A 47 4.33 -3.67 14.09
C ASN A 47 3.79 -4.78 15.01
N ALA A 48 4.11 -4.72 16.30
CA ALA A 48 3.71 -5.74 17.28
C ALA A 48 2.19 -5.93 17.40
N ASP A 49 1.41 -4.89 17.09
CA ASP A 49 -0.05 -4.90 17.12
C ASP A 49 -0.67 -5.38 15.79
N GLY A 50 0.14 -5.80 14.81
CA GLY A 50 -0.31 -6.29 13.52
C GLY A 50 -0.60 -5.19 12.48
N TYR A 51 -0.21 -3.94 12.72
CA TYR A 51 -0.49 -2.83 11.80
C TYR A 51 0.63 -2.61 10.77
N PRO A 52 0.29 -2.46 9.48
CA PRO A 52 1.26 -2.28 8.41
C PRO A 52 1.79 -0.85 8.30
N SER A 53 3.03 -0.74 7.87
CA SER A 53 3.66 0.49 7.36
C SER A 53 4.25 0.24 5.97
N LEU A 54 4.30 1.28 5.13
CA LEU A 54 4.90 1.22 3.78
C LEU A 54 6.06 2.20 3.66
N HIS A 55 7.05 1.81 2.86
CA HIS A 55 8.14 2.66 2.41
C HIS A 55 8.47 2.39 0.94
N PRO A 56 8.68 3.41 0.10
CA PRO A 56 8.53 4.84 0.37
C PRO A 56 7.06 5.26 0.47
N SER A 57 6.79 6.57 0.52
CA SER A 57 5.43 7.11 0.39
C SER A 57 4.77 6.64 -0.90
N VAL A 58 3.43 6.56 -0.90
CA VAL A 58 2.65 6.27 -2.08
C VAL A 58 2.32 7.57 -2.78
N TRP A 59 2.86 7.77 -3.98
CA TRP A 59 2.50 8.90 -4.83
C TRP A 59 1.88 8.38 -6.14
N LEU A 60 0.59 8.62 -6.29
CA LEU A 60 -0.10 8.30 -7.54
C LEU A 60 0.23 9.38 -8.58
N ASN A 61 0.92 9.02 -9.65
CA ASN A 61 1.25 9.95 -10.74
C ASN A 61 0.09 10.18 -11.73
N ASN A 62 -1.04 9.49 -11.54
CA ASN A 62 -2.21 9.59 -12.39
C ASN A 62 -3.52 9.50 -11.57
N GLY A 63 -4.66 9.78 -12.21
CA GLY A 63 -5.97 9.77 -11.55
C GLY A 63 -6.09 10.85 -10.47
N CYS A 64 -6.53 10.48 -9.26
CA CYS A 64 -6.72 11.42 -8.14
C CYS A 64 -5.44 12.07 -7.62
N ARG A 65 -4.26 11.59 -8.04
CA ARG A 65 -2.93 12.13 -7.67
C ARG A 65 -2.67 12.22 -6.16
N SER A 66 -3.34 11.38 -5.37
CA SER A 66 -3.14 11.29 -3.93
C SER A 66 -1.68 10.96 -3.57
N HIS A 67 -1.16 11.65 -2.57
CA HIS A 67 0.17 11.43 -1.99
C HIS A 67 0.04 11.25 -0.49
N PHE A 68 0.46 10.09 0.00
CA PHE A 68 0.32 9.74 1.42
C PHE A 68 1.35 8.70 1.86
N TRP A 69 1.49 8.58 3.17
CA TRP A 69 2.17 7.49 3.85
C TRP A 69 1.16 6.55 4.50
N LEU A 70 1.48 5.26 4.55
CA LEU A 70 0.86 4.32 5.47
C LEU A 70 1.85 4.03 6.60
N LYS A 71 1.51 4.39 7.84
CA LYS A 71 2.34 4.13 9.02
C LYS A 71 1.48 3.59 10.15
N ASN A 72 1.85 2.45 10.71
CA ASN A 72 1.14 1.78 11.80
C ASN A 72 -0.38 1.71 11.56
N GLY A 73 -0.77 1.32 10.34
CA GLY A 73 -2.17 1.16 9.95
C GLY A 73 -2.92 2.46 9.70
N ARG A 74 -2.24 3.61 9.68
CA ARG A 74 -2.85 4.94 9.49
C ARG A 74 -2.31 5.64 8.26
N ILE A 75 -3.20 6.36 7.59
CA ILE A 75 -2.86 7.23 6.46
C ILE A 75 -2.39 8.58 6.99
N HIS A 76 -1.18 8.99 6.59
CA HIS A 76 -0.65 10.33 6.82
C HIS A 76 -0.49 11.03 5.47
N TRP A 77 -1.28 12.07 5.24
CA TRP A 77 -1.22 12.86 4.02
C TRP A 77 0.03 13.75 3.99
N CYS A 78 0.55 13.99 2.79
CA CYS A 78 1.63 14.95 2.54
C CYS A 78 1.11 16.37 2.29
#